data_AF-B8CAS8-F1
#
_entry.id   AF-B8CAS8-F1
#
_cell.length_a   1.000
_cell.length_b   1.000
_cell.length_c   1.000
_cell.angle_alpha   90.00
_cell.angle_beta   90.00
_cell.angle_gamma   90.00
#
_symmetry.space_group_name_H-M   'P 1'
#
loop_
_entity.id
_entity.type
_entity.pdbx_description
1 polymer ?
#
loop_
_entity_poly.entity_id
_entity_poly.type
_entity_poly.pdbx_seq_one_letter_code
_entity_poly.pdbx_strand_id
1 'polypeptide(L)'
;MTASSLFTLAIALISLSETVATSAPTKKPTNAPTSSPTVYVGTDKWYMKDQLCGKDCATGTEDCIGIVRDNWVTLYDTVAACCAGKLSYLDPSYCAARSGTTPVGTNKFYPDSQNGRCVEDTTGTLAENTDKLYADAATCCSTGLGWVNSDFCESRSTGESGFADKWYVDYDSMTCKNDCDASDPPSGVDADACKENEDRSVVYYDTATTCCAGKLAWIPSATCVTVSTTGAAATSTGTAKYYADYASSGKCVQDCAVDDVNEPYCGGILTNVAGVQLFDTAEACCASKFGWMDGDLCESKTTGTATNKWYVNYQDNACVQDCTAAANSPCDGSPSDSSIQLFSTAAACCTAKLGWLDSTTCESVSTTGSASTTGTNKWYADYASSGTCKMDCVVASGSPSCGGVLSNTAGVTLYDDEDACCAAKFGWQDTSVCAARANGGYSGKFYVSYQDNACLKDCAVATANPECGGNPSDLSTQMFSTGAACCAAKLGWLNQATCASLSETGAAAAVSGSEKWYVDWSISKCVKDCPTANGGSCGGLAESWESAEFTSSSACCSAKLSWKPKEPKVLK
;
A
#
# COMPACT_ATOMS: atom_id res chain seq x y z
N MET A 1 22.45 51.59 -66.81
CA MET A 1 23.89 51.91 -66.77
C MET A 1 24.63 50.75 -67.41
N THR A 2 25.34 51.07 -68.47
CA THR A 2 26.04 50.20 -69.43
C THR A 2 27.47 49.88 -68.99
N ALA A 3 27.92 48.63 -69.19
CA ALA A 3 29.27 48.19 -69.62
C ALA A 3 29.33 46.65 -69.41
N SER A 4 29.35 45.76 -70.41
CA SER A 4 30.24 45.54 -71.58
C SER A 4 31.66 45.07 -71.24
N SER A 5 32.08 44.04 -71.99
CA SER A 5 33.44 43.47 -72.21
C SER A 5 33.92 42.38 -71.25
N LEU A 6 34.61 41.31 -71.67
CA LEU A 6 35.14 40.91 -72.99
C LEU A 6 35.47 39.39 -72.94
N PHE A 7 35.18 38.69 -74.03
CA PHE A 7 35.61 37.32 -74.33
C PHE A 7 37.12 37.31 -74.68
N THR A 8 37.88 36.31 -74.18
CA THR A 8 39.20 35.97 -74.75
C THR A 8 39.28 34.46 -74.97
N LEU A 9 39.26 34.10 -76.25
CA LEU A 9 39.42 32.76 -76.81
C LEU A 9 40.92 32.54 -77.06
N ALA A 10 41.54 31.57 -76.39
CA ALA A 10 42.92 31.16 -76.67
C ALA A 10 42.89 29.89 -77.54
N ILE A 11 43.29 30.06 -78.80
CA ILE A 11 43.49 29.01 -79.81
C ILE A 11 44.90 28.46 -79.63
N ALA A 12 45.03 27.18 -79.30
CA ALA A 12 46.31 26.47 -79.30
C ALA A 12 46.54 25.82 -80.67
N LEU A 13 47.64 26.21 -81.32
CA LEU A 13 48.10 25.74 -82.62
C LEU A 13 48.59 24.29 -82.57
N ILE A 14 48.08 23.51 -83.52
CA ILE A 14 48.43 22.12 -83.83
C ILE A 14 49.81 22.09 -84.53
N SER A 15 50.74 21.30 -83.98
CA SER A 15 52.00 20.94 -84.63
C SER A 15 51.76 19.76 -85.58
N LEU A 16 51.96 19.99 -86.89
CA LEU A 16 51.99 18.94 -87.91
C LEU A 16 53.42 18.41 -88.05
N SER A 17 53.61 17.11 -87.80
CA SER A 17 54.83 16.37 -88.08
C SER A 17 54.87 15.88 -89.52
N GLU A 18 56.07 15.98 -90.10
CA GLU A 18 56.44 15.77 -91.50
C GLU A 18 56.16 14.35 -92.05
N THR A 19 55.60 14.30 -93.25
CA THR A 19 55.52 13.10 -94.09
C THR A 19 56.82 12.93 -94.90
N VAL A 20 57.66 11.97 -94.50
CA VAL A 20 58.83 11.55 -95.27
C VAL A 20 58.41 10.49 -96.30
N ALA A 21 58.52 10.85 -97.59
CA ALA A 21 58.37 9.93 -98.70
C ALA A 21 59.57 8.95 -98.74
N THR A 22 59.29 7.65 -98.73
CA THR A 22 60.28 6.59 -98.98
C THR A 22 59.96 5.84 -100.27
N SER A 23 61.03 5.56 -101.01
CA SER A 23 61.11 5.09 -102.40
C SER A 23 60.62 3.65 -102.64
N ALA A 24 60.30 3.37 -103.91
CA ALA A 24 59.86 2.07 -104.43
C ALA A 24 60.78 0.88 -104.10
N PRO A 25 60.24 -0.35 -104.00
CA PRO A 25 60.94 -1.51 -103.48
C PRO A 25 61.78 -2.23 -104.55
N THR A 26 63.07 -2.38 -104.31
CA THR A 26 63.94 -3.30 -105.04
C THR A 26 64.43 -4.41 -104.12
N LYS A 27 63.66 -5.51 -104.01
CA LYS A 27 64.16 -6.90 -103.81
C LYS A 27 63.00 -7.91 -103.64
N LYS A 28 63.19 -9.09 -104.24
CA LYS A 28 62.31 -10.29 -104.21
C LYS A 28 62.37 -11.01 -102.84
N PRO A 29 61.38 -11.87 -102.52
CA PRO A 29 61.05 -12.32 -101.17
C PRO A 29 62.02 -13.37 -100.63
N THR A 30 62.38 -13.24 -99.35
CA THR A 30 63.05 -14.29 -98.57
C THR A 30 62.13 -14.75 -97.46
N ASN A 31 61.75 -16.03 -97.52
CA ASN A 31 61.03 -16.75 -96.48
C ASN A 31 61.87 -16.80 -95.19
N ALA A 32 61.56 -15.95 -94.22
CA ALA A 32 62.01 -16.08 -92.83
C ALA A 32 60.81 -15.81 -91.91
N PRO A 33 60.65 -16.55 -90.80
CA PRO A 33 59.46 -16.46 -89.96
C PRO A 33 59.37 -15.05 -89.37
N THR A 34 58.18 -14.46 -89.44
CA THR A 34 57.80 -13.29 -88.64
C THR A 34 58.21 -13.51 -87.18
N SER A 35 58.85 -12.49 -86.60
CA SER A 35 59.19 -12.39 -85.19
C SER A 35 58.09 -12.95 -84.29
N SER A 36 58.47 -13.73 -83.27
CA SER A 36 57.57 -14.21 -82.23
C SER A 36 56.69 -13.07 -81.71
N PRO A 37 55.39 -13.31 -81.46
CA PRO A 37 54.50 -12.27 -80.97
C PRO A 37 55.09 -11.65 -79.69
N THR A 38 55.24 -10.33 -79.69
CA THR A 38 55.52 -9.56 -78.48
C THR A 38 54.45 -9.92 -77.45
N VAL A 39 54.88 -10.56 -76.36
CA VAL A 39 53.99 -10.90 -75.24
C VAL A 39 53.39 -9.58 -74.72
N TYR A 40 52.06 -9.46 -74.76
CA TYR A 40 51.38 -8.33 -74.15
C TYR A 40 51.62 -8.36 -72.64
N VAL A 41 52.29 -7.33 -72.13
CA VAL A 41 52.69 -7.22 -70.71
C VAL A 41 51.78 -6.29 -69.91
N GLY A 42 50.65 -5.86 -70.49
CA GLY A 42 49.75 -4.87 -69.92
C GLY A 42 50.03 -3.45 -70.44
N THR A 43 49.17 -2.51 -70.04
CA THR A 43 49.21 -1.09 -70.43
C THR A 43 49.55 -0.14 -69.29
N ASP A 44 49.73 -0.65 -68.07
CA ASP A 44 49.85 0.10 -66.81
C ASP A 44 48.65 1.03 -66.50
N LYS A 45 47.53 0.87 -67.23
CA LYS A 45 46.27 1.57 -66.97
C LYS A 45 45.44 0.83 -65.92
N TRP A 46 44.53 1.55 -65.28
CA TRP A 46 43.68 1.03 -64.20
C TRP A 46 42.38 0.43 -64.74
N TYR A 47 41.92 -0.68 -64.15
CA TYR A 47 40.63 -1.28 -64.43
C TYR A 47 40.01 -1.88 -63.16
N MET A 48 38.68 -2.02 -63.15
CA MET A 48 37.97 -2.61 -62.02
C MET A 48 37.95 -4.13 -62.12
N LYS A 49 38.31 -4.80 -61.02
CA LYS A 49 38.16 -6.23 -60.80
C LYS A 49 37.94 -6.48 -59.31
N ASP A 50 36.97 -7.33 -58.98
CA ASP A 50 36.65 -7.71 -57.60
C ASP A 50 36.41 -6.51 -56.66
N GLN A 51 35.72 -5.47 -57.16
CA GLN A 51 35.43 -4.20 -56.45
C GLN A 51 36.64 -3.34 -56.08
N LEU A 52 37.79 -3.58 -56.73
CA LEU A 52 38.99 -2.77 -56.59
C LEU A 52 39.45 -2.30 -57.98
N CYS A 53 40.11 -1.15 -58.03
CA CYS A 53 40.74 -0.66 -59.25
C CYS A 53 42.22 -1.01 -59.21
N GLY A 54 42.73 -1.87 -60.08
CA GLY A 54 44.18 -2.16 -60.13
C GLY A 54 44.75 -2.01 -61.54
N LYS A 55 46.08 -2.06 -61.64
CA LYS A 55 46.79 -1.88 -62.91
C LYS A 55 46.74 -3.12 -63.79
N ASP A 56 46.55 -2.89 -65.09
CA ASP A 56 46.75 -3.84 -66.18
C ASP A 56 48.25 -4.00 -66.46
N CYS A 57 48.87 -4.99 -65.80
CA CYS A 57 50.30 -5.25 -65.89
C CYS A 57 50.62 -6.73 -65.69
N ALA A 58 51.82 -7.12 -66.10
CA ALA A 58 52.43 -8.40 -65.72
C ALA A 58 52.90 -8.35 -64.26
N THR A 59 52.79 -9.47 -63.54
CA THR A 59 53.15 -9.62 -62.11
C THR A 59 54.51 -8.99 -61.78
N GLY A 60 54.60 -8.19 -60.71
CA GLY A 60 55.88 -7.66 -60.20
C GLY A 60 55.91 -6.18 -59.83
N THR A 61 54.83 -5.43 -60.03
CA THR A 61 54.69 -4.03 -59.56
C THR A 61 53.65 -3.93 -58.43
N GLU A 62 53.81 -2.94 -57.55
CA GLU A 62 52.73 -2.51 -56.65
C GLU A 62 51.49 -2.16 -57.51
N ASP A 63 50.31 -2.54 -57.02
CA ASP A 63 48.98 -2.32 -57.65
C ASP A 63 48.62 -3.25 -58.83
N CYS A 64 49.45 -4.24 -59.15
CA CYS A 64 49.20 -5.14 -60.27
C CYS A 64 48.16 -6.23 -59.96
N ILE A 65 47.01 -6.22 -60.64
CA ILE A 65 45.93 -7.21 -60.39
C ILE A 65 45.64 -8.16 -61.57
N GLY A 66 46.48 -8.08 -62.61
CA GLY A 66 46.53 -8.99 -63.75
C GLY A 66 46.37 -8.30 -65.10
N ILE A 67 46.59 -9.07 -66.16
CA ILE A 67 46.58 -8.60 -67.55
C ILE A 67 45.16 -8.66 -68.14
N VAL A 68 44.68 -7.53 -68.66
CA VAL A 68 43.42 -7.42 -69.38
C VAL A 68 43.61 -7.93 -70.81
N ARG A 69 42.94 -9.03 -71.17
CA ARG A 69 42.97 -9.61 -72.54
C ARG A 69 41.77 -9.22 -73.38
N ASP A 70 40.73 -8.73 -72.72
CA ASP A 70 39.43 -8.41 -73.30
C ASP A 70 39.38 -6.95 -73.76
N ASN A 71 39.05 -6.72 -75.03
CA ASN A 71 38.98 -5.38 -75.62
C ASN A 71 37.78 -4.53 -75.16
N TRP A 72 36.85 -5.12 -74.40
CA TRP A 72 35.65 -4.45 -73.89
C TRP A 72 35.82 -3.92 -72.46
N VAL A 73 36.94 -4.21 -71.79
CA VAL A 73 37.26 -3.66 -70.48
C VAL A 73 37.71 -2.21 -70.63
N THR A 74 37.05 -1.30 -69.91
CA THR A 74 37.42 0.13 -69.88
C THR A 74 38.68 0.32 -69.04
N LEU A 75 39.71 0.92 -69.64
CA LEU A 75 40.96 1.27 -68.98
C LEU A 75 40.99 2.76 -68.64
N TYR A 76 41.51 3.11 -67.46
CA TYR A 76 41.57 4.47 -66.92
C TYR A 76 43.02 4.88 -66.64
N ASP A 77 43.35 6.15 -66.82
CA ASP A 77 44.74 6.62 -66.64
C ASP A 77 45.14 6.72 -65.16
N THR A 78 44.18 6.81 -64.24
CA THR A 78 44.44 6.91 -62.79
C THR A 78 43.48 6.03 -62.00
N VAL A 79 43.90 5.63 -60.79
CA VAL A 79 43.04 4.92 -59.83
C VAL A 79 41.79 5.73 -59.49
N ALA A 80 41.93 7.05 -59.32
CA ALA A 80 40.81 7.95 -59.05
C ALA A 80 39.78 7.97 -60.20
N ALA A 81 40.24 7.97 -61.46
CA ALA A 81 39.36 7.90 -62.62
C ALA A 81 38.66 6.54 -62.73
N CYS A 82 39.36 5.44 -62.41
CA CYS A 82 38.75 4.12 -62.34
C CYS A 82 37.68 4.05 -61.24
N CYS A 83 37.99 4.52 -60.03
CA CYS A 83 37.06 4.59 -58.90
C CYS A 83 35.83 5.42 -59.23
N ALA A 84 36.00 6.63 -59.76
CA ALA A 84 34.87 7.47 -60.16
C ALA A 84 34.03 6.85 -61.30
N GLY A 85 34.67 6.08 -62.19
CA GLY A 85 34.01 5.48 -63.35
C GLY A 85 33.28 4.16 -63.06
N LYS A 86 33.76 3.35 -62.11
CA LYS A 86 33.26 1.99 -61.85
C LYS A 86 32.77 1.76 -60.42
N LEU A 87 33.26 2.54 -59.46
CA LEU A 87 33.03 2.37 -58.02
C LEU A 87 32.56 3.69 -57.38
N SER A 88 31.77 4.48 -58.12
CA SER A 88 31.30 5.82 -57.70
C SER A 88 30.41 5.81 -56.45
N TYR A 89 29.95 4.65 -56.02
CA TYR A 89 29.21 4.46 -54.78
C TYR A 89 30.12 4.38 -53.55
N LEU A 90 31.43 4.20 -53.72
CA LEU A 90 32.43 4.25 -52.65
C LEU A 90 32.94 5.68 -52.44
N ASP A 91 33.38 6.00 -51.23
CA ASP A 91 34.15 7.24 -51.00
C ASP A 91 35.40 7.25 -51.89
N PRO A 92 35.70 8.33 -52.63
CA PRO A 92 36.84 8.38 -53.54
C PRO A 92 38.19 8.12 -52.86
N SER A 93 38.37 8.59 -51.62
CA SER A 93 39.59 8.35 -50.85
C SER A 93 39.66 6.88 -50.41
N TYR A 94 38.55 6.31 -49.95
CA TYR A 94 38.46 4.88 -49.63
C TYR A 94 38.86 4.01 -50.82
N CYS A 95 38.20 4.24 -51.97
CA CYS A 95 38.42 3.43 -53.16
C CYS A 95 39.87 3.51 -53.62
N ALA A 96 40.45 4.71 -53.66
CA ALA A 96 41.85 4.88 -54.04
C ALA A 96 42.81 4.18 -53.08
N ALA A 97 42.58 4.27 -51.76
CA ALA A 97 43.45 3.71 -50.72
C ALA A 97 43.39 2.17 -50.63
N ARG A 98 42.26 1.56 -51.00
CA ARG A 98 42.07 0.09 -51.01
C ARG A 98 42.41 -0.58 -52.34
N SER A 99 42.51 0.21 -53.41
CA SER A 99 42.73 -0.25 -54.79
C SER A 99 44.17 -0.71 -55.09
N GLY A 100 45.12 -0.52 -54.17
CA GLY A 100 46.48 -1.04 -54.29
C GLY A 100 46.64 -2.50 -53.84
N THR A 101 47.81 -3.10 -54.10
CA THR A 101 48.15 -4.46 -53.62
C THR A 101 48.36 -4.52 -52.11
N THR A 102 48.67 -3.38 -51.50
CA THR A 102 48.79 -3.21 -50.05
C THR A 102 47.78 -2.15 -49.63
N PRO A 103 46.64 -2.54 -49.03
CA PRO A 103 45.66 -1.58 -48.55
C PRO A 103 46.31 -0.62 -47.54
N VAL A 104 46.21 0.68 -47.82
CA VAL A 104 46.63 1.74 -46.89
C VAL A 104 45.40 2.44 -46.35
N GLY A 105 45.52 3.03 -45.18
CA GLY A 105 44.49 3.89 -44.61
C GLY A 105 44.37 5.24 -45.33
N THR A 106 43.22 5.89 -45.19
CA THR A 106 42.96 7.24 -45.73
C THR A 106 43.37 8.37 -44.80
N ASN A 107 43.77 8.08 -43.55
CA ASN A 107 43.98 9.04 -42.45
C ASN A 107 42.75 9.93 -42.19
N LYS A 108 41.56 9.39 -42.47
CA LYS A 108 40.25 9.97 -42.14
C LYS A 108 39.63 9.18 -41.00
N PHE A 109 38.59 9.72 -40.37
CA PHE A 109 37.90 9.05 -39.26
C PHE A 109 36.61 8.37 -39.70
N TYR A 110 36.30 7.22 -39.11
CA TYR A 110 35.00 6.55 -39.27
C TYR A 110 34.37 6.23 -37.90
N PRO A 111 33.04 6.16 -37.80
CA PRO A 111 32.35 6.01 -36.53
C PRO A 111 32.34 4.55 -36.06
N ASP A 112 32.99 4.27 -34.94
CA ASP A 112 32.83 3.01 -34.20
C ASP A 112 31.67 3.15 -33.21
N SER A 113 30.47 2.80 -33.70
CA SER A 113 29.24 2.89 -32.91
C SER A 113 29.25 1.96 -31.68
N GLN A 114 30.02 0.87 -31.72
CA GLN A 114 30.08 -0.08 -30.61
C GLN A 114 30.86 0.50 -29.43
N ASN A 115 31.94 1.25 -29.69
CA ASN A 115 32.76 1.87 -28.65
C ASN A 115 32.45 3.35 -28.42
N GLY A 116 31.60 3.97 -29.25
CA GLY A 116 31.20 5.37 -29.09
C GLY A 116 32.33 6.35 -29.38
N ARG A 117 33.25 5.97 -30.28
CA ARG A 117 34.40 6.78 -30.69
C ARG A 117 34.55 6.76 -32.20
N CYS A 118 35.38 7.66 -32.70
CA CYS A 118 35.81 7.68 -34.09
C CYS A 118 37.22 7.11 -34.21
N VAL A 119 37.40 6.20 -35.16
CA VAL A 119 38.67 5.50 -35.38
C VAL A 119 39.34 6.08 -36.62
N GLU A 120 40.62 6.40 -36.51
CA GLU A 120 41.40 6.84 -37.67
C GLU A 120 41.66 5.65 -38.60
N ASP A 121 41.31 5.80 -39.88
CA ASP A 121 41.53 4.83 -40.94
C ASP A 121 43.02 4.81 -41.31
N THR A 122 43.78 3.98 -40.60
CA THR A 122 45.23 3.79 -40.78
C THR A 122 45.55 2.30 -40.97
N THR A 123 46.82 1.98 -41.21
CA THR A 123 47.29 0.59 -41.30
C THR A 123 47.07 -0.14 -39.97
N GLY A 124 46.09 -1.02 -39.92
CA GLY A 124 45.71 -1.80 -38.74
C GLY A 124 44.27 -1.55 -38.26
N THR A 125 43.71 -0.38 -38.59
CA THR A 125 42.34 0.04 -38.25
C THR A 125 41.56 0.45 -39.49
N LEU A 126 41.68 -0.36 -40.55
CA LEU A 126 41.11 -0.03 -41.85
C LEU A 126 39.58 0.01 -41.79
N ALA A 127 38.99 1.13 -42.21
CA ALA A 127 37.55 1.27 -42.43
C ALA A 127 37.01 0.23 -43.43
N GLU A 128 35.73 -0.11 -43.31
CA GLU A 128 34.97 -0.93 -44.27
C GLU A 128 34.42 -0.08 -45.41
N ASN A 129 33.97 -0.72 -46.49
CA ASN A 129 33.48 -0.02 -47.69
C ASN A 129 32.11 0.66 -47.49
N THR A 130 31.42 0.33 -46.40
CA THR A 130 30.16 0.96 -45.98
C THR A 130 30.37 2.12 -45.02
N ASP A 131 31.58 2.29 -44.50
CA ASP A 131 31.87 3.35 -43.53
C ASP A 131 31.94 4.71 -44.20
N LYS A 132 31.32 5.69 -43.54
CA LYS A 132 31.43 7.08 -43.94
C LYS A 132 32.69 7.68 -43.32
N LEU A 133 33.56 8.22 -44.17
CA LEU A 133 34.80 8.85 -43.75
C LEU A 133 34.62 10.35 -43.50
N TYR A 134 35.26 10.84 -42.43
CA TYR A 134 35.23 12.23 -41.98
C TYR A 134 36.65 12.78 -41.90
N ALA A 135 36.82 14.08 -42.13
CA ALA A 135 38.15 14.70 -42.19
C ALA A 135 38.88 14.71 -40.84
N ASP A 136 38.13 14.78 -39.74
CA ASP A 136 38.65 14.86 -38.37
C ASP A 136 37.69 14.18 -37.39
N ALA A 137 38.20 13.87 -36.19
CA ALA A 137 37.45 13.20 -35.14
C ALA A 137 36.26 14.03 -34.64
N ALA A 138 36.40 15.35 -34.48
CA ALA A 138 35.32 16.23 -34.03
C ALA A 138 34.10 16.20 -34.98
N THR A 139 34.35 16.27 -36.29
CA THR A 139 33.31 16.15 -37.32
C THR A 139 32.70 14.75 -37.30
N CYS A 140 33.52 13.71 -37.16
CA CYS A 140 33.02 12.34 -37.04
C CYS A 140 32.13 12.15 -35.79
N CYS A 141 32.54 12.68 -34.64
CA CYS A 141 31.80 12.59 -33.38
C CYS A 141 30.47 13.35 -33.46
N SER A 142 30.49 14.60 -33.91
CA SER A 142 29.30 15.43 -33.99
C SER A 142 28.27 14.96 -35.05
N THR A 143 28.72 14.33 -36.14
CA THR A 143 27.82 13.95 -37.26
C THR A 143 27.60 12.44 -37.40
N GLY A 144 28.63 11.63 -37.18
CA GLY A 144 28.58 10.17 -37.23
C GLY A 144 28.12 9.54 -35.92
N LEU A 145 28.38 10.20 -34.79
CA LEU A 145 28.03 9.73 -33.43
C LEU A 145 27.31 10.80 -32.61
N GLY A 146 26.43 11.61 -33.20
CA GLY A 146 25.77 12.73 -32.51
C GLY A 146 24.88 12.36 -31.30
N TRP A 147 24.72 11.07 -31.01
CA TRP A 147 24.07 10.54 -29.80
C TRP A 147 25.05 10.35 -28.62
N VAL A 148 26.36 10.37 -28.88
CA VAL A 148 27.44 10.35 -27.89
C VAL A 148 27.82 11.79 -27.55
N ASN A 149 28.14 12.06 -26.29
CA ASN A 149 28.70 13.34 -25.89
C ASN A 149 30.00 13.62 -26.68
N SER A 150 30.13 14.82 -27.26
CA SER A 150 31.28 15.16 -28.12
C SER A 150 32.61 15.08 -27.37
N ASP A 151 32.66 15.51 -26.11
CA ASP A 151 33.89 15.47 -25.30
C ASP A 151 34.33 14.02 -25.02
N PHE A 152 33.37 13.12 -24.73
CA PHE A 152 33.63 11.69 -24.59
C PHE A 152 34.16 11.08 -25.89
N CYS A 153 33.46 11.35 -27.00
CA CYS A 153 33.80 10.75 -28.28
C CYS A 153 35.18 11.20 -28.75
N GLU A 154 35.46 12.51 -28.69
CA GLU A 154 36.73 13.07 -29.17
C GLU A 154 37.91 12.58 -28.32
N SER A 155 37.78 12.55 -26.99
CA SER A 155 38.85 12.06 -26.12
C SER A 155 39.21 10.60 -26.37
N ARG A 156 38.20 9.75 -26.60
CA ARG A 156 38.40 8.32 -26.94
C ARG A 156 38.86 8.08 -28.36
N SER A 157 38.74 9.09 -29.24
CA SER A 157 39.14 9.01 -30.65
C SER A 157 40.59 9.43 -30.87
N THR A 158 41.01 10.52 -30.23
CA THR A 158 42.30 11.18 -30.52
C THR A 158 43.10 11.55 -29.28
N GLY A 159 42.55 11.41 -28.07
CA GLY A 159 43.24 11.79 -26.84
C GLY A 159 44.47 10.92 -26.61
N GLU A 160 45.64 11.53 -26.41
CA GLU A 160 46.87 10.81 -26.03
C GLU A 160 46.66 10.01 -24.74
N SER A 161 45.85 10.54 -23.81
CA SER A 161 45.45 9.90 -22.55
C SER A 161 44.24 8.97 -22.71
N GLY A 162 43.37 9.20 -23.71
CA GLY A 162 42.09 8.52 -23.85
C GLY A 162 40.99 9.03 -22.92
N PHE A 163 41.19 10.14 -22.22
CA PHE A 163 40.22 10.71 -21.28
C PHE A 163 39.86 12.15 -21.62
N ALA A 164 38.66 12.60 -21.24
CA ALA A 164 38.21 13.96 -21.55
C ALA A 164 38.92 15.05 -20.75
N ASP A 165 39.58 14.69 -19.63
CA ASP A 165 40.18 15.60 -18.64
C ASP A 165 39.20 16.67 -18.12
N LYS A 166 37.91 16.36 -18.21
CA LYS A 166 36.79 17.21 -17.80
C LYS A 166 36.03 16.58 -16.63
N TRP A 167 35.27 17.41 -15.95
CA TRP A 167 34.52 17.03 -14.77
C TRP A 167 33.12 16.55 -15.12
N TYR A 168 32.67 15.48 -14.49
CA TYR A 168 31.30 14.98 -14.56
C TYR A 168 30.80 14.66 -13.16
N VAL A 169 29.47 14.62 -12.99
CA VAL A 169 28.88 14.28 -11.69
C VAL A 169 28.84 12.77 -11.49
N ASP A 170 29.40 12.30 -10.39
CA ASP A 170 29.23 10.95 -9.89
C ASP A 170 28.18 10.95 -8.78
N TYR A 171 26.97 10.52 -9.11
CA TYR A 171 25.84 10.52 -8.18
C TYR A 171 25.98 9.46 -7.09
N ASP A 172 26.81 8.43 -7.26
CA ASP A 172 27.04 7.42 -6.23
C ASP A 172 27.88 8.00 -5.08
N SER A 173 28.89 8.79 -5.41
CA SER A 173 29.74 9.47 -4.44
C SER A 173 29.25 10.89 -4.08
N MET A 174 28.25 11.41 -4.79
CA MET A 174 27.77 12.79 -4.68
C MET A 174 28.90 13.82 -4.82
N THR A 175 29.83 13.56 -5.73
CA THR A 175 30.98 14.42 -6.04
C THR A 175 31.11 14.63 -7.54
N CYS A 176 31.87 15.64 -7.94
CA CYS A 176 32.31 15.75 -9.32
C CYS A 176 33.65 15.01 -9.47
N LYS A 177 33.74 14.10 -10.43
CA LYS A 177 34.97 13.38 -10.77
C LYS A 177 35.54 13.93 -12.06
N ASN A 178 36.87 13.94 -12.18
CA ASN A 178 37.53 14.24 -13.42
C ASN A 178 37.72 12.92 -14.20
N ASP A 179 37.34 12.91 -15.47
CA ASP A 179 37.58 11.77 -16.36
C ASP A 179 39.05 11.80 -16.78
N CYS A 180 39.88 11.02 -16.07
CA CYS A 180 41.33 10.95 -16.21
C CYS A 180 41.87 9.61 -15.68
N ASP A 181 43.12 9.30 -16.03
CA ASP A 181 43.90 8.21 -15.42
C ASP A 181 44.40 8.64 -14.03
N ALA A 182 44.01 7.91 -12.99
CA ALA A 182 44.48 8.17 -11.63
C ALA A 182 46.01 7.98 -11.46
N SER A 183 46.66 7.27 -12.39
CA SER A 183 48.12 7.08 -12.41
C SER A 183 48.87 8.28 -12.99
N ASP A 184 48.19 9.12 -13.78
CA ASP A 184 48.74 10.33 -14.41
C ASP A 184 47.70 11.46 -14.43
N PRO A 185 47.31 11.99 -13.26
CA PRO A 185 46.22 12.95 -13.16
C PRO A 185 46.60 14.31 -13.77
N PRO A 186 45.64 15.05 -14.37
CA PRO A 186 45.86 16.40 -14.86
C PRO A 186 46.37 17.35 -13.76
N SER A 187 47.13 18.37 -14.15
CA SER A 187 47.68 19.33 -13.19
C SER A 187 46.58 20.00 -12.35
N GLY A 188 46.69 19.89 -11.01
CA GLY A 188 45.71 20.43 -10.07
C GLY A 188 44.53 19.52 -9.77
N VAL A 189 44.54 18.28 -10.26
CA VAL A 189 43.61 17.20 -9.92
C VAL A 189 44.34 16.16 -9.08
N ASP A 190 43.75 15.75 -7.96
CA ASP A 190 44.32 14.66 -7.14
C ASP A 190 43.96 13.29 -7.75
N ALA A 191 44.78 12.27 -7.51
CA ALA A 191 44.57 10.93 -8.07
C ALA A 191 43.20 10.35 -7.64
N ASP A 192 42.76 10.64 -6.41
CA ASP A 192 41.45 10.21 -5.89
C ASP A 192 40.25 10.95 -6.52
N ALA A 193 40.50 12.07 -7.20
CA ALA A 193 39.51 12.80 -7.98
C ALA A 193 39.36 12.28 -9.42
N CYS A 194 40.34 11.49 -9.91
CA CYS A 194 40.27 10.84 -11.21
C CYS A 194 39.41 9.57 -11.17
N LYS A 195 38.47 9.47 -12.11
CA LYS A 195 37.69 8.26 -12.34
C LYS A 195 37.28 8.21 -13.81
N GLU A 196 37.68 7.14 -14.50
CA GLU A 196 37.23 6.88 -15.86
C GLU A 196 35.69 6.88 -15.93
N ASN A 197 35.15 7.68 -16.83
CA ASN A 197 33.74 7.63 -17.16
C ASN A 197 33.48 6.64 -18.30
N GLU A 198 32.54 5.71 -18.11
CA GLU A 198 32.09 4.78 -19.16
C GLU A 198 30.76 5.23 -19.80
N ASP A 199 30.06 6.22 -19.23
CA ASP A 199 28.78 6.71 -19.73
C ASP A 199 28.97 7.73 -20.86
N ARG A 200 28.64 7.28 -22.08
CA ARG A 200 28.72 8.02 -23.34
C ARG A 200 27.82 9.25 -23.41
N SER A 201 26.86 9.38 -22.50
CA SER A 201 25.84 10.43 -22.49
C SER A 201 26.06 11.49 -21.43
N VAL A 202 27.07 11.33 -20.56
CA VAL A 202 27.29 12.25 -19.44
C VAL A 202 27.56 13.66 -19.94
N VAL A 203 27.16 14.65 -19.16
CA VAL A 203 27.50 16.05 -19.40
C VAL A 203 28.83 16.35 -18.71
N TYR A 204 29.80 16.80 -19.48
CA TYR A 204 31.08 17.26 -18.98
C TYR A 204 31.07 18.77 -18.67
N TYR A 205 31.95 19.15 -17.76
CA TYR A 205 32.16 20.50 -17.26
C TYR A 205 33.65 20.81 -17.23
N ASP A 206 34.03 22.04 -17.56
CA ASP A 206 35.45 22.42 -17.62
C ASP A 206 36.12 22.47 -16.24
N THR A 207 35.34 22.67 -15.16
CA THR A 207 35.86 22.72 -13.78
C THR A 207 34.95 22.00 -12.79
N ALA A 208 35.55 21.53 -11.68
CA ALA A 208 34.79 21.03 -10.53
C ALA A 208 33.78 22.07 -10.01
N THR A 209 34.13 23.36 -10.06
CA THR A 209 33.23 24.47 -9.64
C THR A 209 31.98 24.52 -10.49
N THR A 210 32.12 24.49 -11.81
CA THR A 210 30.98 24.50 -12.74
C THR A 210 30.15 23.21 -12.66
N CYS A 211 30.80 22.06 -12.45
CA CYS A 211 30.10 20.80 -12.21
C CYS A 211 29.27 20.85 -10.92
N CYS A 212 29.89 21.25 -9.80
CA CYS A 212 29.22 21.38 -8.50
C CYS A 212 28.04 22.35 -8.56
N ALA A 213 28.23 23.54 -9.14
CA ALA A 213 27.16 24.52 -9.29
C ALA A 213 26.04 24.03 -10.22
N GLY A 214 26.37 23.25 -11.26
CA GLY A 214 25.41 22.76 -12.24
C GLY A 214 24.61 21.54 -11.79
N LYS A 215 25.22 20.62 -11.03
CA LYS A 215 24.64 19.31 -10.70
C LYS A 215 24.47 19.02 -9.22
N LEU A 216 25.21 19.71 -8.34
CA LEU A 216 25.26 19.45 -6.89
C LEU A 216 25.04 20.73 -6.06
N ALA A 217 24.24 21.68 -6.56
CA ALA A 217 24.06 23.01 -5.95
C ALA A 217 23.48 23.01 -4.53
N TRP A 218 22.92 21.88 -4.07
CA TRP A 218 22.46 21.71 -2.69
C TRP A 218 23.60 21.43 -1.69
N ILE A 219 24.79 21.07 -2.18
CA ILE A 219 26.01 20.97 -1.38
C ILE A 219 26.67 22.35 -1.37
N PRO A 220 27.09 22.88 -0.20
CA PRO A 220 27.85 24.12 -0.15
C PRO A 220 29.01 24.11 -1.15
N SER A 221 29.08 25.13 -2.02
CA SER A 221 29.97 25.11 -3.19
C SER A 221 31.44 24.85 -2.84
N ALA A 222 31.94 25.43 -1.75
CA ALA A 222 33.32 25.21 -1.30
C ALA A 222 33.55 23.74 -0.90
N THR A 223 32.62 23.15 -0.15
CA THR A 223 32.67 21.75 0.26
C THR A 223 32.63 20.82 -0.94
N CYS A 224 31.69 21.04 -1.87
CA CYS A 224 31.58 20.23 -3.08
C CYS A 224 32.87 20.26 -3.89
N VAL A 225 33.43 21.46 -4.13
CA VAL A 225 34.65 21.63 -4.91
C VAL A 225 35.82 20.94 -4.20
N THR A 226 36.03 21.18 -2.91
CA THR A 226 37.14 20.58 -2.17
C THR A 226 37.11 19.06 -2.27
N VAL A 227 35.98 18.42 -1.91
CA VAL A 227 35.87 16.95 -1.96
C VAL A 227 36.01 16.42 -3.38
N SER A 228 35.45 17.12 -4.37
CA SER A 228 35.59 16.75 -5.78
C SER A 228 37.05 16.81 -6.24
N THR A 229 37.81 17.81 -5.81
CA THR A 229 39.20 18.01 -6.26
C THR A 229 40.25 17.19 -5.52
N THR A 230 40.01 16.87 -4.25
CA THR A 230 41.00 16.16 -3.41
C THR A 230 40.67 14.69 -3.21
N GLY A 231 39.44 14.25 -3.51
CA GLY A 231 38.95 12.90 -3.18
C GLY A 231 38.86 12.58 -1.69
N ALA A 232 39.42 13.42 -0.81
CA ALA A 232 39.28 13.32 0.62
C ALA A 232 37.86 13.68 1.05
N ALA A 233 37.21 12.77 1.78
CA ALA A 233 35.96 13.09 2.48
C ALA A 233 36.20 14.35 3.32
N ALA A 234 35.43 15.41 3.07
CA ALA A 234 35.46 16.57 3.94
C ALA A 234 34.94 16.10 5.30
N THR A 235 35.85 15.95 6.25
CA THR A 235 35.51 15.72 7.64
C THR A 235 35.03 17.04 8.22
N SER A 236 33.85 17.02 8.84
CA SER A 236 33.39 18.18 9.60
C SER A 236 34.24 18.32 10.88
N THR A 237 34.27 19.52 11.47
CA THR A 237 34.74 19.72 12.86
C THR A 237 33.56 19.90 13.82
N GLY A 238 32.35 19.52 13.39
CA GLY A 238 31.10 19.75 14.10
C GLY A 238 30.48 21.08 13.66
N THR A 239 29.69 21.05 12.58
CA THR A 239 29.06 22.26 12.02
C THR A 239 27.91 22.81 12.86
N ALA A 240 27.46 22.08 13.88
CA ALA A 240 26.23 22.35 14.64
C ALA A 240 24.95 22.40 13.78
N LYS A 241 25.02 21.86 12.55
CA LYS A 241 23.86 21.75 11.64
C LYS A 241 23.23 20.37 11.73
N TYR A 242 21.96 20.28 11.39
CA TYR A 242 21.19 19.03 11.40
C TYR A 242 21.25 18.32 10.05
N TYR A 243 21.29 17.00 10.07
CA TYR A 243 21.14 16.12 8.91
C TYR A 243 20.21 14.96 9.22
N ALA A 244 19.67 14.32 8.19
CA ALA A 244 18.79 13.18 8.35
C ALA A 244 19.58 11.92 8.70
N ASP A 245 19.20 11.30 9.81
CA ASP A 245 19.59 9.93 10.17
C ASP A 245 18.43 8.97 9.85
N TYR A 246 18.63 8.20 8.79
CA TYR A 246 17.67 7.18 8.35
C TYR A 246 17.84 5.83 9.07
N ALA A 247 18.93 5.63 9.82
CA ALA A 247 19.24 4.34 10.44
C ALA A 247 18.43 4.09 11.73
N SER A 248 18.00 5.14 12.43
CA SER A 248 17.44 5.06 13.79
C SER A 248 15.95 5.42 13.92
N SER A 249 15.08 4.86 13.06
CA SER A 249 13.61 5.15 12.97
C SER A 249 13.23 6.50 12.34
N GLY A 250 14.20 7.15 11.69
CA GLY A 250 14.02 8.38 10.92
C GLY A 250 13.92 9.61 11.81
N LYS A 251 15.06 10.24 12.11
CA LYS A 251 15.11 11.52 12.83
C LYS A 251 16.20 12.42 12.25
N CYS A 252 16.19 13.68 12.64
CA CYS A 252 17.32 14.54 12.40
C CYS A 252 18.32 14.41 13.55
N VAL A 253 19.60 14.55 13.24
CA VAL A 253 20.68 14.59 14.23
C VAL A 253 21.63 15.72 13.86
N GLN A 254 22.29 16.28 14.85
CA GLN A 254 23.23 17.38 14.70
C GLN A 254 24.64 16.85 14.47
N ASP A 255 25.36 17.48 13.56
CA ASP A 255 26.79 17.29 13.34
C ASP A 255 27.57 18.04 14.42
N CYS A 256 27.95 17.31 15.47
CA CYS A 256 28.60 17.83 16.67
C CYS A 256 29.68 16.87 17.19
N ALA A 257 30.68 17.44 17.87
CA ALA A 257 31.66 16.66 18.61
C ALA A 257 30.94 15.95 19.76
N VAL A 258 31.12 14.64 19.89
CA VAL A 258 30.52 13.83 20.95
C VAL A 258 31.32 14.03 22.23
N ASP A 259 31.28 15.24 22.78
CA ASP A 259 32.03 15.58 23.99
C ASP A 259 31.20 15.30 25.26
N ASP A 260 29.88 15.14 25.14
CA ASP A 260 28.98 14.84 26.25
C ASP A 260 27.94 13.78 25.85
N VAL A 261 27.88 12.68 26.61
CA VAL A 261 27.03 11.48 26.38
C VAL A 261 25.53 11.73 26.56
N ASN A 262 25.11 12.98 26.75
CA ASN A 262 23.76 13.34 27.18
C ASN A 262 22.97 14.22 26.19
N GLU A 263 23.48 14.46 24.97
CA GLU A 263 22.72 15.22 23.97
C GLU A 263 22.03 14.27 22.97
N PRO A 264 20.73 13.97 23.14
CA PRO A 264 20.01 12.96 22.33
C PRO A 264 19.92 13.31 20.84
N TYR A 265 20.19 14.57 20.50
CA TYR A 265 20.25 15.08 19.14
C TYR A 265 21.64 14.97 18.49
N CYS A 266 22.72 14.65 19.22
CA CYS A 266 24.05 14.61 18.61
C CYS A 266 24.27 13.31 17.80
N GLY A 267 24.51 13.45 16.49
CA GLY A 267 24.78 12.34 15.57
C GLY A 267 26.25 11.98 15.44
N GLY A 268 27.12 12.76 16.10
CA GLY A 268 28.57 12.71 15.94
C GLY A 268 29.07 13.54 14.77
N ILE A 269 30.40 13.58 14.65
CA ILE A 269 31.09 14.29 13.59
C ILE A 269 30.86 13.56 12.28
N LEU A 270 30.26 14.25 11.30
CA LEU A 270 30.14 13.76 9.94
C LEU A 270 31.53 13.52 9.35
N THR A 271 31.87 12.25 9.13
CA THR A 271 33.14 11.84 8.51
C THR A 271 33.16 12.07 7.01
N ASN A 272 32.00 12.34 6.40
CA ASN A 272 31.87 12.79 5.02
C ASN A 272 30.65 13.72 4.88
N VAL A 273 30.89 15.02 4.70
CA VAL A 273 29.80 15.98 4.43
C VAL A 273 29.37 16.02 2.96
N ALA A 274 30.12 15.41 2.03
CA ALA A 274 29.71 15.36 0.63
C ALA A 274 28.49 14.44 0.48
N GLY A 275 27.43 14.96 -0.14
CA GLY A 275 26.14 14.27 -0.29
C GLY A 275 25.18 14.40 0.89
N VAL A 276 25.61 14.97 2.02
CA VAL A 276 24.74 15.19 3.18
C VAL A 276 24.21 16.61 3.18
N GLN A 277 22.89 16.76 3.02
CA GLN A 277 22.25 18.07 3.14
C GLN A 277 22.16 18.47 4.62
N LEU A 278 22.74 19.63 4.93
CA LEU A 278 22.76 20.21 6.28
C LEU A 278 21.71 21.32 6.42
N PHE A 279 21.06 21.36 7.58
CA PHE A 279 20.00 22.29 7.92
C PHE A 279 20.33 23.08 9.18
N ASP A 280 19.91 24.34 9.25
CA ASP A 280 20.20 25.19 10.41
C ASP A 280 19.37 24.80 11.65
N THR A 281 18.21 24.17 11.48
CA THR A 281 17.33 23.73 12.57
C THR A 281 16.83 22.31 12.38
N ALA A 282 16.47 21.65 13.48
CA ALA A 282 15.81 20.34 13.46
C ALA A 282 14.48 20.39 12.68
N GLU A 283 13.67 21.43 12.90
CA GLU A 283 12.41 21.69 12.16
C GLU A 283 12.64 21.70 10.64
N ALA A 284 13.63 22.47 10.16
CA ALA A 284 13.92 22.57 8.72
C ALA A 284 14.39 21.24 8.13
N CYS A 285 15.18 20.47 8.89
CA CYS A 285 15.58 19.13 8.51
C CYS A 285 14.38 18.18 8.45
N CYS A 286 13.53 18.18 9.48
CA CYS A 286 12.33 17.35 9.58
C CYS A 286 11.34 17.63 8.44
N ALA A 287 11.03 18.90 8.19
CA ALA A 287 10.14 19.31 7.11
C ALA A 287 10.68 18.91 5.72
N SER A 288 12.00 18.92 5.52
CA SER A 288 12.62 18.61 4.24
C SER A 288 12.83 17.12 3.98
N LYS A 289 13.21 16.35 5.01
CA LYS A 289 13.63 14.94 4.88
C LYS A 289 12.60 13.93 5.40
N PHE A 290 11.70 14.36 6.28
CA PHE A 290 10.74 13.49 6.96
C PHE A 290 9.30 14.01 6.81
N GLY A 291 8.94 14.59 5.66
CA GLY A 291 7.57 15.10 5.41
C GLY A 291 6.45 14.03 5.43
N TRP A 292 6.81 12.74 5.53
CA TRP A 292 5.87 11.64 5.76
C TRP A 292 5.55 11.43 7.25
N MET A 293 6.35 12.00 8.15
CA MET A 293 6.19 12.00 9.60
C MET A 293 5.55 13.32 10.04
N ASP A 294 4.79 13.28 11.14
CA ASP A 294 4.35 14.50 11.82
C ASP A 294 5.57 15.35 12.25
N GLY A 295 5.58 16.63 11.90
CA GLY A 295 6.75 17.50 12.10
C GLY A 295 7.19 17.57 13.57
N ASP A 296 6.23 17.72 14.48
CA ASP A 296 6.51 17.77 15.91
C ASP A 296 7.01 16.42 16.44
N LEU A 297 6.55 15.29 15.88
CA LEU A 297 7.05 13.96 16.24
C LEU A 297 8.51 13.79 15.81
N CYS A 298 8.86 14.25 14.61
CA CYS A 298 10.24 14.22 14.12
C CYS A 298 11.17 15.06 15.00
N GLU A 299 10.73 16.27 15.38
CA GLU A 299 11.48 17.13 16.29
C GLU A 299 11.60 16.55 17.70
N SER A 300 10.55 15.92 18.22
CA SER A 300 10.56 15.22 19.51
C SER A 300 11.57 14.07 19.51
N LYS A 301 11.59 13.23 18.47
CA LYS A 301 12.59 12.16 18.31
C LYS A 301 14.01 12.69 18.14
N THR A 302 14.16 13.85 17.52
CA THR A 302 15.45 14.53 17.34
C THR A 302 15.99 15.04 18.67
N THR A 303 15.18 15.81 19.40
CA THR A 303 15.59 16.52 20.62
C THR A 303 15.45 15.71 21.90
N GLY A 304 14.74 14.58 21.87
CA GLY A 304 14.36 13.81 23.05
C GLY A 304 13.31 14.52 23.93
N THR A 305 12.69 15.59 23.43
CA THR A 305 11.69 16.37 24.17
C THR A 305 10.29 16.00 23.72
N ALA A 306 9.45 15.55 24.65
CA ALA A 306 8.08 15.15 24.34
C ALA A 306 7.22 16.34 23.85
N THR A 307 6.33 16.10 22.88
CA THR A 307 5.53 17.16 22.24
C THR A 307 4.37 17.66 23.11
N ASN A 308 3.95 16.88 24.12
CA ASN A 308 2.71 17.04 24.88
C ASN A 308 1.44 17.04 24.00
N LYS A 309 1.53 16.51 22.77
CA LYS A 309 0.39 16.33 21.88
C LYS A 309 -0.25 14.97 22.07
N TRP A 310 -1.46 14.81 21.55
CA TRP A 310 -2.28 13.63 21.70
C TRP A 310 -2.15 12.71 20.49
N TYR A 311 -2.15 11.41 20.73
CA TYR A 311 -2.18 10.39 19.68
C TYR A 311 -3.09 9.24 20.08
N VAL A 312 -3.56 8.48 19.10
CA VAL A 312 -4.50 7.39 19.33
C VAL A 312 -3.78 6.14 19.85
N ASN A 313 -4.30 5.57 20.93
CA ASN A 313 -4.01 4.21 21.36
C ASN A 313 -5.27 3.37 21.09
N TYR A 314 -5.22 2.58 20.01
CA TYR A 314 -6.35 1.73 19.60
C TYR A 314 -6.59 0.54 20.53
N GLN A 315 -5.60 0.14 21.35
CA GLN A 315 -5.79 -0.95 22.31
C GLN A 315 -6.67 -0.47 23.47
N ASP A 316 -6.46 0.76 23.93
CA ASP A 316 -7.21 1.35 25.04
C ASP A 316 -8.46 2.13 24.59
N ASN A 317 -8.69 2.24 23.28
CA ASN A 317 -9.75 3.06 22.69
C ASN A 317 -9.74 4.50 23.24
N ALA A 318 -8.53 5.05 23.42
CA ALA A 318 -8.30 6.35 24.02
C ALA A 318 -7.27 7.13 23.19
N CYS A 319 -7.30 8.44 23.33
CA CYS A 319 -6.20 9.29 22.93
C CYS A 319 -5.31 9.52 24.15
N VAL A 320 -4.02 9.28 24.00
CA VAL A 320 -3.00 9.42 25.05
C VAL A 320 -2.02 10.52 24.65
N GLN A 321 -1.26 11.02 25.61
CA GLN A 321 -0.38 12.17 25.43
C GLN A 321 1.10 11.73 25.30
N ASP A 322 1.79 12.30 24.32
CA ASP A 322 3.24 12.22 24.17
C ASP A 322 3.90 13.10 25.24
N CYS A 323 4.30 12.49 26.35
CA CYS A 323 4.95 13.17 27.46
C CYS A 323 6.01 12.27 28.11
N THR A 324 6.91 12.89 28.87
CA THR A 324 7.89 12.16 29.68
C THR A 324 7.16 11.34 30.75
N ALA A 325 7.38 10.02 30.77
CA ALA A 325 6.61 9.07 31.58
C ALA A 325 6.46 9.51 33.05
N ALA A 326 5.25 9.94 33.41
CA ALA A 326 4.83 10.13 34.80
C ALA A 326 3.65 9.20 35.12
N ALA A 327 3.80 7.90 34.86
CA ALA A 327 3.04 6.74 35.36
C ALA A 327 1.49 6.78 35.43
N ASN A 328 0.81 7.82 34.95
CA ASN A 328 -0.65 7.96 34.99
C ASN A 328 -1.15 8.53 33.67
N SER A 329 -2.29 7.99 33.21
CA SER A 329 -3.09 8.58 32.15
C SER A 329 -3.34 10.08 32.45
N PRO A 330 -3.14 10.99 31.48
CA PRO A 330 -3.10 10.75 30.03
C PRO A 330 -1.73 10.35 29.44
N CYS A 331 -0.66 10.24 30.23
CA CYS A 331 0.69 10.08 29.70
C CYS A 331 1.04 8.63 29.33
N ASP A 332 1.41 8.38 28.07
CA ASP A 332 1.76 7.03 27.57
C ASP A 332 3.14 6.98 26.88
N GLY A 333 3.96 8.02 27.08
CA GLY A 333 5.28 8.13 26.47
C GLY A 333 5.24 8.61 25.02
N SER A 334 6.41 8.69 24.38
CA SER A 334 6.48 9.10 22.97
C SER A 334 6.12 7.95 22.03
N PRO A 335 5.39 8.22 20.93
CA PRO A 335 5.01 7.18 19.98
C PRO A 335 6.23 6.47 19.39
N SER A 336 6.24 5.15 19.48
CA SER A 336 7.29 4.32 18.86
C SER A 336 7.19 4.32 17.34
N ASP A 337 5.97 4.30 16.80
CA ASP A 337 5.67 4.35 15.38
C ASP A 337 5.72 5.80 14.85
N SER A 338 6.64 6.03 13.92
CA SER A 338 6.87 7.33 13.26
C SER A 338 5.76 7.75 12.28
N SER A 339 4.78 6.88 11.99
CA SER A 339 3.61 7.23 11.16
C SER A 339 2.44 7.78 11.97
N ILE A 340 2.56 7.82 13.30
CA ILE A 340 1.52 8.32 14.19
C ILE A 340 1.33 9.82 13.99
N GLN A 341 0.07 10.21 13.76
CA GLN A 341 -0.35 11.60 13.68
C GLN A 341 -0.56 12.17 15.08
N LEU A 342 -0.03 13.37 15.33
CA LEU A 342 -0.22 14.08 16.58
C LEU A 342 -1.37 15.10 16.47
N PHE A 343 -2.05 15.31 17.60
CA PHE A 343 -3.20 16.20 17.71
C PHE A 343 -3.01 17.18 18.87
N SER A 344 -3.45 18.42 18.69
CA SER A 344 -3.34 19.44 19.74
C SER A 344 -4.19 19.17 20.99
N THR A 345 -5.27 18.38 20.85
CA THR A 345 -6.22 18.08 21.93
C THR A 345 -6.72 16.64 21.86
N ALA A 346 -7.13 16.09 23.01
CA ALA A 346 -7.79 14.78 23.09
C ALA A 346 -9.06 14.74 22.22
N ALA A 347 -9.89 15.78 22.26
CA ALA A 347 -11.09 15.90 21.44
C ALA A 347 -10.81 15.80 19.93
N ALA A 348 -9.76 16.48 19.44
CA ALA A 348 -9.36 16.43 18.04
C ALA A 348 -8.88 15.03 17.63
N CYS A 349 -8.07 14.40 18.48
CA CYS A 349 -7.63 13.01 18.26
C CYS A 349 -8.83 12.04 18.23
N CYS A 350 -9.73 12.12 19.22
CA CYS A 350 -10.93 11.29 19.31
C CYS A 350 -11.81 11.42 18.06
N THR A 351 -12.07 12.66 17.63
CA THR A 351 -12.87 12.93 16.43
C THR A 351 -12.22 12.35 15.17
N ALA A 352 -10.89 12.46 15.06
CA ALA A 352 -10.17 12.05 13.86
C ALA A 352 -9.92 10.53 13.78
N LYS A 353 -9.69 9.86 14.92
CA LYS A 353 -9.23 8.47 14.97
C LYS A 353 -10.21 7.49 15.61
N LEU A 354 -11.13 7.96 16.46
CA LEU A 354 -12.05 7.14 17.25
C LEU A 354 -13.52 7.55 17.02
N GLY A 355 -13.89 7.94 15.80
CA GLY A 355 -15.23 8.46 15.47
C GLY A 355 -16.40 7.48 15.63
N TRP A 356 -16.14 6.21 15.96
CA TRP A 356 -17.17 5.25 16.37
C TRP A 356 -17.55 5.35 17.85
N LEU A 357 -16.79 6.09 18.64
CA LEU A 357 -17.09 6.42 20.03
C LEU A 357 -17.84 7.75 20.11
N ASP A 358 -18.69 7.89 21.11
CA ASP A 358 -19.20 9.21 21.48
C ASP A 358 -18.04 10.13 21.85
N SER A 359 -18.00 11.34 21.27
CA SER A 359 -16.86 12.26 21.40
C SER A 359 -16.61 12.66 22.85
N THR A 360 -17.67 12.81 23.65
CA THR A 360 -17.59 13.18 25.07
C THR A 360 -17.03 12.03 25.89
N THR A 361 -17.49 10.82 25.61
CA THR A 361 -16.97 9.59 26.24
C THR A 361 -15.50 9.39 25.93
N CYS A 362 -15.11 9.51 24.66
CA CYS A 362 -13.72 9.36 24.24
C CYS A 362 -12.81 10.39 24.91
N GLU A 363 -13.18 11.67 24.90
CA GLU A 363 -12.40 12.73 25.53
C GLU A 363 -12.27 12.52 27.04
N SER A 364 -13.34 12.09 27.72
CA SER A 364 -13.30 11.78 29.14
C SER A 364 -12.30 10.65 29.43
N VAL A 365 -12.40 9.51 28.73
CA VAL A 365 -11.46 8.39 28.92
C VAL A 365 -10.02 8.81 28.63
N SER A 366 -9.82 9.61 27.60
CA SER A 366 -8.50 10.12 27.19
C SER A 366 -7.87 11.04 28.23
N THR A 367 -8.65 11.93 28.85
CA THR A 367 -8.14 12.95 29.78
C THR A 367 -8.06 12.50 31.23
N THR A 368 -8.90 11.54 31.65
CA THR A 368 -8.97 11.07 33.04
C THR A 368 -8.51 9.63 33.24
N GLY A 369 -8.20 8.91 32.16
CA GLY A 369 -7.81 7.49 32.19
C GLY A 369 -8.95 6.49 32.28
N SER A 370 -8.63 5.22 31.99
CA SER A 370 -9.57 4.10 32.01
C SER A 370 -10.28 3.96 33.35
N ALA A 371 -11.62 3.92 33.27
CA ALA A 371 -12.59 3.47 34.27
C ALA A 371 -12.22 3.71 35.75
N SER A 372 -12.70 4.85 36.24
CA SER A 372 -13.26 5.04 37.57
C SER A 372 -13.35 3.77 38.44
N THR A 373 -12.69 3.79 39.60
CA THR A 373 -12.96 2.87 40.72
C THR A 373 -14.36 3.04 41.32
N THR A 374 -15.18 3.93 40.76
CA THR A 374 -16.56 4.23 41.12
C THR A 374 -17.46 3.86 39.94
N GLY A 375 -18.22 2.76 40.04
CA GLY A 375 -19.22 2.42 39.01
C GLY A 375 -20.20 3.58 38.76
N THR A 376 -20.73 3.69 37.56
CA THR A 376 -21.57 4.82 37.13
C THR A 376 -22.94 4.87 37.82
N ASN A 377 -23.34 3.80 38.50
CA ASN A 377 -24.69 3.58 39.03
C ASN A 377 -25.79 3.65 37.95
N LYS A 378 -25.43 3.38 36.70
CA LYS A 378 -26.35 3.26 35.57
C LYS A 378 -26.58 1.79 35.21
N TRP A 379 -27.68 1.53 34.52
CA TRP A 379 -28.07 0.17 34.14
C TRP A 379 -27.64 -0.17 32.73
N TYR A 380 -27.21 -1.42 32.51
CA TYR A 380 -26.84 -1.97 31.21
C TYR A 380 -27.44 -3.36 31.03
N ALA A 381 -27.58 -3.79 29.77
CA ALA A 381 -28.11 -5.12 29.46
C ALA A 381 -27.04 -6.21 29.65
N ASP A 382 -27.33 -7.16 30.53
CA ASP A 382 -26.56 -8.38 30.72
C ASP A 382 -27.20 -9.54 29.92
N TYR A 383 -26.70 -9.71 28.69
CA TYR A 383 -27.13 -10.80 27.81
C TYR A 383 -26.49 -12.16 28.18
N ALA A 384 -25.38 -12.15 28.91
CA ALA A 384 -24.53 -13.32 29.10
C ALA A 384 -25.01 -14.23 30.23
N SER A 385 -25.58 -13.64 31.30
CA SER A 385 -25.77 -14.37 32.57
C SER A 385 -27.25 -14.59 32.93
N SER A 386 -28.14 -13.68 32.53
CA SER A 386 -29.47 -13.61 33.14
C SER A 386 -30.59 -13.17 32.19
N GLY A 387 -30.26 -12.54 31.05
CA GLY A 387 -31.23 -11.86 30.20
C GLY A 387 -31.94 -10.75 30.95
N THR A 388 -31.21 -10.02 31.81
CA THR A 388 -31.75 -8.92 32.63
C THR A 388 -30.84 -7.70 32.55
N CYS A 389 -31.27 -6.59 33.14
CA CYS A 389 -30.42 -5.43 33.32
C CYS A 389 -29.62 -5.53 34.61
N LYS A 390 -28.38 -5.04 34.60
CA LYS A 390 -27.51 -4.92 35.76
C LYS A 390 -27.01 -3.49 35.92
N MET A 391 -26.74 -3.11 37.15
CA MET A 391 -26.18 -1.81 37.48
C MET A 391 -24.66 -1.89 37.45
N ASP A 392 -24.03 -0.93 36.79
CA ASP A 392 -22.60 -0.69 36.84
C ASP A 392 -22.24 -0.06 38.19
N CYS A 393 -21.80 -0.89 39.14
CA CYS A 393 -21.51 -0.48 40.51
C CYS A 393 -20.38 -1.29 41.13
N VAL A 394 -19.83 -0.76 42.23
CA VAL A 394 -18.80 -1.44 43.00
C VAL A 394 -19.42 -2.63 43.74
N VAL A 395 -18.86 -3.83 43.53
CA VAL A 395 -19.38 -5.13 44.04
C VAL A 395 -19.49 -5.18 45.57
N ALA A 396 -18.82 -4.28 46.30
CA ALA A 396 -18.91 -4.16 47.75
C ALA A 396 -20.34 -3.87 48.28
N SER A 397 -21.30 -3.54 47.41
CA SER A 397 -22.69 -3.26 47.77
C SER A 397 -23.51 -4.50 48.16
N GLY A 398 -23.09 -5.73 47.82
CA GLY A 398 -23.86 -6.95 48.09
C GLY A 398 -25.25 -6.97 47.43
N SER A 399 -25.53 -6.01 46.55
CA SER A 399 -26.84 -5.83 45.93
C SER A 399 -27.02 -6.84 44.79
N PRO A 400 -28.16 -7.55 44.72
CA PRO A 400 -28.46 -8.43 43.59
C PRO A 400 -28.47 -7.70 42.23
N SER A 401 -28.70 -6.39 42.23
CA SER A 401 -28.68 -5.54 41.04
C SER A 401 -27.28 -5.20 40.53
N CYS A 402 -26.23 -5.44 41.32
CA CYS A 402 -24.88 -5.05 40.94
C CYS A 402 -24.24 -6.04 39.96
N GLY A 403 -23.87 -5.56 38.77
CA GLY A 403 -23.15 -6.33 37.75
C GLY A 403 -21.63 -6.25 37.88
N GLY A 404 -21.13 -5.44 38.80
CA GLY A 404 -19.72 -5.07 38.89
C GLY A 404 -19.41 -3.80 38.09
N VAL A 405 -18.16 -3.33 38.23
CA VAL A 405 -17.69 -2.15 37.49
C VAL A 405 -17.38 -2.58 36.06
N LEU A 406 -18.01 -1.94 35.08
CA LEU A 406 -17.68 -2.12 33.68
C LEU A 406 -16.24 -1.64 33.44
N SER A 407 -15.34 -2.57 33.12
CA SER A 407 -13.94 -2.26 32.78
C SER A 407 -13.82 -1.42 31.50
N ASN A 408 -14.86 -1.43 30.67
CA ASN A 408 -15.01 -0.58 29.50
C ASN A 408 -16.50 -0.31 29.24
N THR A 409 -16.90 0.97 29.19
CA THR A 409 -18.27 1.40 28.85
C THR A 409 -18.45 1.70 27.37
N ALA A 410 -17.38 1.68 26.57
CA ALA A 410 -17.45 1.91 25.13
C ALA A 410 -18.34 0.86 24.46
N GLY A 411 -19.33 1.32 23.70
CA GLY A 411 -20.32 0.47 23.03
C GLY A 411 -21.44 -0.07 23.93
N VAL A 412 -21.43 0.23 25.23
CA VAL A 412 -22.49 -0.14 26.17
C VAL A 412 -23.48 1.03 26.32
N THR A 413 -24.75 0.80 25.98
CA THR A 413 -25.80 1.78 26.27
C THR A 413 -26.15 1.73 27.76
N LEU A 414 -25.95 2.84 28.47
CA LEU A 414 -26.30 2.99 29.88
C LEU A 414 -27.67 3.67 30.02
N TYR A 415 -28.46 3.21 30.98
CA TYR A 415 -29.81 3.68 31.27
C TYR A 415 -29.92 4.21 32.70
N ASP A 416 -30.84 5.14 32.94
CA ASP A 416 -31.03 5.77 34.24
C ASP A 416 -31.62 4.83 35.29
N ASP A 417 -32.45 3.88 34.85
CA ASP A 417 -33.14 2.90 35.70
C ASP A 417 -33.29 1.54 34.97
N GLU A 418 -33.65 0.51 35.75
CA GLU A 418 -33.83 -0.85 35.26
C GLU A 418 -35.00 -0.98 34.28
N ASP A 419 -36.07 -0.22 34.46
CA ASP A 419 -37.27 -0.29 33.62
C ASP A 419 -36.96 0.22 32.21
N ALA A 420 -36.23 1.34 32.10
CA ALA A 420 -35.78 1.91 30.84
C ALA A 420 -34.83 0.96 30.11
N CYS A 421 -33.90 0.34 30.83
CA CYS A 421 -33.00 -0.68 30.26
C CYS A 421 -33.80 -1.89 29.75
N CYS A 422 -34.70 -2.43 30.59
CA CYS A 422 -35.50 -3.60 30.28
C CYS A 422 -36.45 -3.37 29.09
N ALA A 423 -37.12 -2.22 29.04
CA ALA A 423 -37.99 -1.85 27.92
C ALA A 423 -37.19 -1.69 26.61
N ALA A 424 -35.99 -1.13 26.67
CA ALA A 424 -35.18 -0.85 25.48
C ALA A 424 -34.45 -2.09 24.93
N LYS A 425 -33.93 -2.96 25.80
CA LYS A 425 -33.06 -4.09 25.40
C LYS A 425 -33.75 -5.44 25.44
N PHE A 426 -34.85 -5.56 26.17
CA PHE A 426 -35.54 -6.83 26.39
C PHE A 426 -37.05 -6.77 26.12
N GLY A 427 -37.47 -6.08 25.05
CA GLY A 427 -38.88 -5.97 24.67
C GLY A 427 -39.59 -7.29 24.32
N TRP A 428 -38.86 -8.41 24.30
CA TRP A 428 -39.41 -9.75 24.12
C TRP A 428 -39.89 -10.41 25.43
N GLN A 429 -39.58 -9.82 26.60
CA GLN A 429 -40.11 -10.22 27.91
C GLN A 429 -40.93 -9.09 28.54
N ASP A 430 -41.76 -9.41 29.53
CA ASP A 430 -42.49 -8.40 30.30
C ASP A 430 -41.49 -7.53 31.10
N THR A 431 -41.55 -6.21 30.92
CA THR A 431 -40.63 -5.25 31.54
C THR A 431 -40.56 -5.40 33.06
N SER A 432 -41.69 -5.67 33.72
CA SER A 432 -41.71 -5.81 35.19
C SER A 432 -41.06 -7.10 35.67
N VAL A 433 -41.06 -8.17 34.87
CA VAL A 433 -40.32 -9.40 35.17
C VAL A 433 -38.83 -9.16 35.03
N CYS A 434 -38.42 -8.48 33.94
CA CYS A 434 -37.03 -8.11 33.74
C CYS A 434 -36.50 -7.22 34.89
N ALA A 435 -37.23 -6.17 35.26
CA ALA A 435 -36.86 -5.24 36.33
C ALA A 435 -36.84 -5.91 37.72
N ALA A 436 -37.82 -6.77 38.01
CA ALA A 436 -37.83 -7.52 39.27
C ALA A 436 -36.63 -8.47 39.38
N ARG A 437 -36.33 -9.22 38.32
CA ARG A 437 -35.18 -10.15 38.29
C ARG A 437 -33.84 -9.42 38.31
N ALA A 438 -33.76 -8.25 37.67
CA ALA A 438 -32.61 -7.36 37.74
C ALA A 438 -32.24 -7.05 39.21
N ASN A 439 -33.26 -6.83 40.05
CA ASN A 439 -33.15 -6.59 41.48
C ASN A 439 -33.15 -7.86 42.36
N GLY A 440 -33.12 -9.07 41.77
CA GLY A 440 -33.16 -10.34 42.51
C GLY A 440 -34.51 -10.65 43.17
N GLY A 441 -35.58 -9.99 42.72
CA GLY A 441 -36.95 -10.14 43.21
C GLY A 441 -37.88 -10.86 42.23
N TYR A 442 -39.18 -10.63 42.43
CA TYR A 442 -40.26 -11.20 41.64
C TYR A 442 -41.27 -10.10 41.27
N SER A 443 -41.90 -10.20 40.10
CA SER A 443 -42.83 -9.16 39.60
C SER A 443 -44.18 -9.17 40.30
N GLY A 444 -44.56 -10.27 40.95
CA GLY A 444 -45.89 -10.46 41.53
C GLY A 444 -46.99 -10.67 40.49
N LYS A 445 -46.67 -10.72 39.19
CA LYS A 445 -47.61 -11.02 38.11
C LYS A 445 -47.89 -12.51 38.01
N PHE A 446 -48.94 -12.87 37.28
CA PHE A 446 -49.38 -14.24 37.09
C PHE A 446 -48.97 -14.76 35.71
N TYR A 447 -48.57 -16.01 35.64
CA TYR A 447 -48.28 -16.74 34.40
C TYR A 447 -48.96 -18.12 34.42
N VAL A 448 -49.29 -18.64 33.25
CA VAL A 448 -50.03 -19.91 33.16
C VAL A 448 -49.12 -21.10 33.45
N SER A 449 -49.58 -22.01 34.31
CA SER A 449 -49.08 -23.38 34.43
C SER A 449 -50.14 -24.34 33.89
N TYR A 450 -49.90 -24.87 32.69
CA TYR A 450 -50.78 -25.87 32.09
C TYR A 450 -50.72 -27.21 32.83
N GLN A 451 -49.61 -27.50 33.52
CA GLN A 451 -49.47 -28.71 34.33
C GLN A 451 -50.37 -28.66 35.57
N ASP A 452 -50.44 -27.50 36.23
CA ASP A 452 -51.22 -27.33 37.46
C ASP A 452 -52.66 -26.89 37.19
N ASN A 453 -53.02 -26.65 35.92
CA ASN A 453 -54.30 -26.07 35.53
C ASN A 453 -54.63 -24.77 36.31
N ALA A 454 -53.60 -23.96 36.56
CA ALA A 454 -53.67 -22.74 37.35
C ALA A 454 -52.75 -21.67 36.79
N CYS A 455 -52.99 -20.42 37.17
CA CYS A 455 -52.05 -19.34 36.93
C CYS A 455 -51.23 -19.10 38.19
N LEU A 456 -49.93 -19.41 38.11
CA LEU A 456 -49.01 -19.25 39.22
C LEU A 456 -48.56 -17.79 39.30
N LYS A 457 -48.35 -17.31 40.53
CA LYS A 457 -47.83 -15.99 40.78
C LYS A 457 -46.30 -16.03 40.80
N ASP A 458 -45.70 -15.07 40.11
CA ASP A 458 -44.27 -14.79 40.15
C ASP A 458 -43.91 -14.21 41.53
N CYS A 459 -43.59 -15.11 42.45
CA CYS A 459 -43.19 -14.83 43.82
C CYS A 459 -42.44 -16.03 44.41
N ALA A 460 -41.77 -15.82 45.54
CA ALA A 460 -41.00 -16.87 46.22
C ALA A 460 -41.89 -18.06 46.58
N VAL A 461 -41.49 -19.26 46.13
CA VAL A 461 -42.17 -20.51 46.45
C VAL A 461 -42.00 -20.81 47.93
N ALA A 462 -43.10 -20.87 48.67
CA ALA A 462 -43.11 -21.22 50.09
C ALA A 462 -44.40 -21.99 50.42
N THR A 463 -44.34 -22.91 51.39
CA THR A 463 -45.52 -23.67 51.84
C THR A 463 -46.66 -22.76 52.33
N ALA A 464 -46.34 -21.56 52.81
CA ALA A 464 -47.32 -20.57 53.25
C ALA A 464 -48.00 -19.82 52.10
N ASN A 465 -47.45 -19.84 50.88
CA ASN A 465 -47.94 -19.15 49.68
C ASN A 465 -48.11 -20.15 48.53
N PRO A 466 -49.10 -21.05 48.59
CA PRO A 466 -49.31 -22.10 47.60
C PRO A 466 -49.59 -21.56 46.18
N GLU A 467 -49.94 -20.29 46.02
CA GLU A 467 -50.10 -19.61 44.73
C GLU A 467 -48.78 -19.22 44.04
N CYS A 468 -47.65 -19.22 44.77
CA CYS A 468 -46.35 -18.80 44.24
C CYS A 468 -45.65 -19.93 43.46
N GLY A 469 -45.35 -19.68 42.18
CA GLY A 469 -44.66 -20.63 41.29
C GLY A 469 -43.16 -20.37 41.12
N GLY A 470 -42.63 -19.30 41.70
CA GLY A 470 -41.29 -18.81 41.40
C GLY A 470 -41.25 -17.97 40.12
N ASN A 471 -40.04 -17.69 39.63
CA ASN A 471 -39.88 -17.00 38.36
C ASN A 471 -40.31 -17.91 37.19
N PRO A 472 -40.95 -17.37 36.13
CA PRO A 472 -41.25 -18.15 34.94
C PRO A 472 -39.95 -18.65 34.29
N SER A 473 -39.92 -19.94 33.93
CA SER A 473 -38.77 -20.55 33.25
C SER A 473 -38.62 -20.08 31.81
N ASP A 474 -39.74 -19.80 31.14
CA ASP A 474 -39.78 -19.14 29.84
C ASP A 474 -40.12 -17.66 30.03
N LEU A 475 -39.11 -16.81 29.85
CA LEU A 475 -39.19 -15.36 30.02
C LEU A 475 -40.04 -14.65 28.95
N SER A 476 -40.37 -15.33 27.86
CA SER A 476 -41.32 -14.85 26.85
C SER A 476 -42.78 -15.13 27.21
N THR A 477 -43.02 -15.80 28.34
CA THR A 477 -44.38 -16.10 28.80
C THR A 477 -45.16 -14.82 29.04
N GLN A 478 -46.38 -14.78 28.50
CA GLN A 478 -47.30 -13.68 28.72
C GLN A 478 -47.66 -13.58 30.21
N MET A 479 -47.38 -12.42 30.80
CA MET A 479 -47.68 -12.12 32.19
C MET A 479 -49.01 -11.38 32.32
N PHE A 480 -49.70 -11.58 33.44
CA PHE A 480 -51.00 -11.00 33.73
C PHE A 480 -51.00 -10.31 35.11
N SER A 481 -51.77 -9.24 35.26
CA SER A 481 -51.87 -8.51 36.52
C SER A 481 -52.66 -9.26 37.61
N THR A 482 -53.55 -10.18 37.24
CA THR A 482 -54.38 -10.96 38.16
C THR A 482 -54.49 -12.41 37.71
N GLY A 483 -54.70 -13.33 38.67
CA GLY A 483 -54.96 -14.74 38.39
C GLY A 483 -56.21 -14.92 37.52
N ALA A 484 -57.28 -14.17 37.81
CA ALA A 484 -58.49 -14.16 37.00
C ALA A 484 -58.27 -13.78 35.53
N ALA A 485 -57.46 -12.75 35.24
CA ALA A 485 -57.17 -12.34 33.87
C ALA A 485 -56.35 -13.40 33.12
N CYS A 486 -55.40 -14.03 33.80
CA CYS A 486 -54.64 -15.15 33.24
C CYS A 486 -55.54 -16.35 32.94
N CYS A 487 -56.40 -16.76 33.88
CA CYS A 487 -57.36 -17.85 33.71
C CYS A 487 -58.30 -17.62 32.53
N ALA A 488 -58.85 -16.41 32.40
CA ALA A 488 -59.71 -16.06 31.27
C ALA A 488 -58.97 -16.13 29.93
N ALA A 489 -57.70 -15.72 29.90
CA ALA A 489 -56.91 -15.66 28.67
C ALA A 489 -56.31 -17.02 28.25
N LYS A 490 -55.92 -17.87 29.20
CA LYS A 490 -55.13 -19.08 28.93
C LYS A 490 -55.81 -20.40 29.33
N LEU A 491 -56.78 -20.37 30.24
CA LEU A 491 -57.42 -21.56 30.82
C LEU A 491 -58.95 -21.51 30.68
N GLY A 492 -59.44 -21.07 29.51
CA GLY A 492 -60.87 -20.85 29.25
C GLY A 492 -61.77 -22.09 29.35
N TRP A 493 -61.19 -23.30 29.36
CA TRP A 493 -61.92 -24.56 29.53
C TRP A 493 -62.24 -24.89 30.99
N LEU A 494 -61.64 -24.19 31.96
CA LEU A 494 -61.90 -24.38 33.38
C LEU A 494 -63.03 -23.47 33.87
N ASN A 495 -63.65 -23.85 34.99
CA ASN A 495 -64.53 -22.94 35.71
C ASN A 495 -63.73 -21.70 36.15
N GLN A 496 -64.13 -20.52 35.69
CA GLN A 496 -63.38 -19.28 35.89
C GLN A 496 -63.24 -18.91 37.38
N ALA A 497 -64.26 -19.16 38.20
CA ALA A 497 -64.21 -18.88 39.63
C ALA A 497 -63.26 -19.85 40.36
N THR A 498 -63.28 -21.13 39.98
CA THR A 498 -62.36 -22.14 40.52
C THR A 498 -60.92 -21.84 40.14
N CYS A 499 -60.66 -21.51 38.87
CA CYS A 499 -59.33 -21.19 38.37
C CYS A 499 -58.78 -19.92 39.03
N ALA A 500 -59.57 -18.84 39.10
CA ALA A 500 -59.15 -17.60 39.73
C ALA A 500 -58.83 -17.80 41.22
N SER A 501 -59.69 -18.52 41.95
CA SER A 501 -59.44 -18.82 43.37
C SER A 501 -58.18 -19.65 43.57
N LEU A 502 -57.98 -20.70 42.77
CA LEU A 502 -56.78 -21.52 42.84
C LEU A 502 -55.52 -20.70 42.54
N SER A 503 -55.60 -19.82 41.54
CA SER A 503 -54.49 -18.96 41.13
C SER A 503 -54.16 -17.88 42.14
N GLU A 504 -55.16 -17.31 42.84
CA GLU A 504 -54.96 -16.18 43.76
C GLU A 504 -54.71 -16.60 45.21
N THR A 505 -55.13 -17.80 45.60
CA THR A 505 -55.05 -18.28 46.99
C THR A 505 -54.35 -19.62 47.15
N GLY A 506 -53.96 -20.26 46.04
CA GLY A 506 -53.42 -21.63 46.01
C GLY A 506 -54.42 -22.70 46.47
N ALA A 507 -55.69 -22.33 46.67
CA ALA A 507 -56.78 -23.22 47.03
C ALA A 507 -57.93 -23.07 46.03
N ALA A 508 -58.41 -24.21 45.52
CA ALA A 508 -59.66 -24.23 44.77
C ALA A 508 -60.78 -23.64 45.64
N ALA A 509 -61.59 -22.75 45.08
CA ALA A 509 -62.74 -22.19 45.77
C ALA A 509 -63.55 -23.34 46.37
N ALA A 510 -64.04 -23.17 47.61
CA ALA A 510 -65.09 -24.03 48.14
C ALA A 510 -66.32 -23.83 47.25
N VAL A 511 -66.45 -24.65 46.21
CA VAL A 511 -67.58 -24.57 45.30
C VAL A 511 -68.77 -25.13 46.07
N SER A 512 -69.62 -24.26 46.59
CA SER A 512 -70.98 -24.67 46.91
C SER A 512 -71.63 -24.97 45.57
N GLY A 513 -71.92 -26.24 45.29
CA GLY A 513 -72.76 -26.58 44.13
C GLY A 513 -74.08 -25.80 44.22
N SER A 514 -74.85 -25.76 43.13
CA SER A 514 -76.10 -24.98 43.06
C SER A 514 -77.18 -25.42 44.06
N GLU A 515 -76.94 -26.51 44.82
CA GLU A 515 -77.89 -27.17 45.72
C GLU A 515 -79.15 -27.67 44.98
N LYS A 516 -79.11 -27.70 43.64
CA LYS A 516 -80.14 -28.28 42.78
C LYS A 516 -79.85 -29.76 42.54
N TRP A 517 -80.82 -30.49 42.01
CA TRP A 517 -80.70 -31.93 41.74
C TRP A 517 -80.43 -32.18 40.26
N TYR A 518 -79.53 -33.12 39.99
CA TYR A 518 -79.21 -33.64 38.66
C TYR A 518 -79.17 -35.17 38.68
N VAL A 519 -79.14 -35.79 37.49
CA VAL A 519 -79.04 -37.25 37.37
C VAL A 519 -77.58 -37.63 37.31
N ASP A 520 -77.09 -38.35 38.31
CA ASP A 520 -75.87 -39.13 38.16
C ASP A 520 -76.24 -40.38 37.35
N TRP A 521 -75.90 -40.33 36.06
CA TRP A 521 -76.18 -41.40 35.10
C TRP A 521 -75.38 -42.67 35.40
N SER A 522 -74.21 -42.54 36.03
CA SER A 522 -73.33 -43.67 36.36
C SER A 522 -73.97 -44.60 37.38
N ILE A 523 -74.76 -44.06 38.31
CA ILE A 523 -75.50 -44.83 39.32
C ILE A 523 -77.02 -44.81 39.11
N SER A 524 -77.50 -44.10 38.08
CA SER A 524 -78.90 -43.90 37.77
C SER A 524 -79.71 -43.45 39.01
N LYS A 525 -79.22 -42.41 39.68
CA LYS A 525 -79.89 -41.75 40.82
C LYS A 525 -79.88 -40.24 40.63
N CYS A 526 -80.92 -39.58 41.14
CA CYS A 526 -80.88 -38.14 41.30
C CYS A 526 -80.12 -37.79 42.57
N VAL A 527 -79.09 -36.97 42.40
CA VAL A 527 -78.18 -36.51 43.45
C VAL A 527 -78.17 -34.99 43.45
N LYS A 528 -77.75 -34.41 44.57
CA LYS A 528 -77.69 -32.97 44.76
C LYS A 528 -76.32 -32.45 44.32
N ASP A 529 -76.34 -31.34 43.57
CA ASP A 529 -75.17 -30.57 43.16
C ASP A 529 -74.59 -29.87 44.39
N CYS A 530 -73.70 -30.59 45.06
CA CYS A 530 -72.96 -30.16 46.23
C CYS A 530 -71.73 -31.06 46.42
N PRO A 531 -70.67 -30.56 47.09
CA PRO A 531 -69.48 -31.35 47.39
C PRO A 531 -69.83 -32.69 48.05
N THR A 532 -69.26 -33.79 47.54
CA THR A 532 -69.46 -35.13 48.11
C THR A 532 -69.07 -35.21 49.60
N ALA A 533 -68.12 -34.37 50.04
CA ALA A 533 -67.71 -34.22 51.43
C ALA A 533 -68.86 -33.80 52.38
N ASN A 534 -69.92 -33.15 51.87
CA ASN A 534 -71.09 -32.77 52.66
C ASN A 534 -71.97 -33.97 53.03
N GLY A 535 -71.72 -35.14 52.43
CA GLY A 535 -72.44 -36.38 52.70
C GLY A 535 -73.92 -36.37 52.30
N GLY A 536 -74.65 -37.41 52.71
CA GLY A 536 -76.09 -37.51 52.47
C GLY A 536 -76.45 -37.70 51.00
N SER A 537 -77.17 -36.74 50.42
CA SER A 537 -77.65 -36.80 49.02
C SER A 537 -76.74 -36.07 48.01
N CYS A 538 -75.59 -35.55 48.45
CA CYS A 538 -74.64 -34.88 47.57
C CYS A 538 -73.94 -35.87 46.63
N GLY A 539 -74.01 -35.59 45.33
CA GLY A 539 -73.45 -36.45 44.28
C GLY A 539 -72.11 -35.99 43.72
N GLY A 540 -71.63 -34.83 44.12
CA GLY A 540 -70.56 -34.11 43.44
C GLY A 540 -71.07 -32.82 42.82
N LEU A 541 -70.14 -32.03 42.29
CA LEU A 541 -70.47 -30.81 41.56
C LEU A 541 -70.97 -31.21 40.17
N ALA A 542 -72.12 -30.65 39.79
CA ALA A 542 -72.67 -30.90 38.46
C ALA A 542 -71.71 -30.35 37.39
N GLU A 543 -71.41 -31.17 36.40
CA GLU A 543 -70.57 -30.77 35.29
C GLU A 543 -71.33 -29.82 34.35
N SER A 544 -70.62 -29.01 33.55
CA SER A 544 -71.25 -27.95 32.73
C SER A 544 -72.33 -28.41 31.73
N TRP A 545 -72.25 -29.67 31.28
CA TRP A 545 -73.21 -30.37 30.42
C TRP A 545 -74.39 -31.03 31.17
N GLU A 546 -74.32 -31.13 32.49
CA GLU A 546 -75.43 -31.63 33.30
C GLU A 546 -76.40 -30.47 33.54
N SER A 547 -77.54 -30.49 32.85
CA SER A 547 -78.57 -29.47 32.99
C SER A 547 -79.19 -29.52 34.40
N ALA A 548 -78.59 -28.82 35.35
CA ALA A 548 -78.95 -28.78 36.76
C ALA A 548 -80.13 -27.84 37.02
N GLU A 549 -81.38 -28.33 36.92
CA GLU A 549 -82.56 -27.49 37.21
C GLU A 549 -83.71 -28.17 37.98
N PHE A 550 -83.45 -29.19 38.81
CA PHE A 550 -84.52 -29.72 39.67
C PHE A 550 -84.40 -29.21 41.11
N THR A 551 -85.48 -28.64 41.63
CA THR A 551 -85.55 -28.13 43.02
C THR A 551 -85.68 -29.25 44.06
N SER A 552 -85.96 -30.49 43.64
CA SER A 552 -86.05 -31.66 44.52
C SER A 552 -85.62 -32.95 43.82
N SER A 553 -85.22 -33.95 44.61
CA SER A 553 -84.86 -35.29 44.10
C SER A 553 -86.04 -35.97 43.41
N SER A 554 -87.26 -35.76 43.91
CA SER A 554 -88.46 -36.35 43.35
C SER A 554 -88.81 -35.74 41.99
N ALA A 555 -88.61 -34.43 41.80
CA ALA A 555 -88.79 -33.76 40.51
C ALA A 555 -87.77 -34.28 39.49
N CYS A 556 -86.50 -34.40 39.89
CA CYS A 556 -85.46 -34.99 39.05
C CYS A 556 -85.78 -36.44 38.64
N CYS A 557 -86.10 -37.31 39.61
CA CYS A 557 -86.37 -38.73 39.34
C CYS A 557 -87.61 -38.90 38.46
N SER A 558 -88.65 -38.10 38.67
CA SER A 558 -89.88 -38.18 37.88
C SER A 558 -89.67 -37.66 36.45
N ALA A 559 -88.79 -36.68 36.25
CA ALA A 559 -88.54 -36.11 34.93
C ALA A 559 -87.55 -36.94 34.10
N LYS A 560 -86.53 -37.54 34.72
CA LYS A 560 -85.40 -38.16 34.01
C LYS A 560 -85.24 -39.67 34.25
N LEU A 561 -85.82 -40.21 35.32
CA LEU A 561 -85.70 -41.63 35.71
C LEU A 561 -87.09 -42.29 35.91
N SER A 562 -88.13 -41.80 35.25
CA SER A 562 -89.52 -42.30 35.37
C SER A 562 -89.68 -43.77 34.96
N TRP A 563 -88.75 -44.29 34.15
CA TRP A 563 -88.69 -45.68 33.70
C TRP A 563 -88.17 -46.64 34.78
N LYS A 564 -87.57 -46.14 35.87
CA LYS A 564 -87.05 -46.97 36.96
C LYS A 564 -88.17 -47.28 37.98
N PRO A 565 -88.40 -48.54 38.37
CA PRO A 565 -89.39 -48.88 39.39
C PRO A 565 -89.11 -48.15 40.71
N LYS A 566 -90.14 -47.60 41.35
CA LYS A 566 -90.00 -46.98 42.68
C LYS A 566 -89.66 -48.07 43.70
N GLU A 567 -88.56 -47.93 44.43
CA GLU A 567 -88.24 -48.86 45.54
C GLU A 567 -89.36 -48.82 46.60
N PRO A 568 -89.77 -49.98 47.16
CA PRO A 568 -90.75 -50.02 48.23
C PRO A 568 -90.21 -49.33 49.48
N LYS A 569 -90.98 -48.38 50.02
CA LYS A 569 -90.66 -47.75 51.32
C LYS A 569 -90.67 -48.84 52.40
N VAL A 570 -89.51 -49.16 52.97
CA VAL A 570 -89.43 -49.87 54.24
C VAL A 570 -89.91 -48.90 55.32
N LEU A 571 -91.13 -49.09 55.81
CA LEU A 571 -91.59 -48.47 57.05
C LEU A 571 -90.78 -49.10 58.20
N LYS A 572 -90.10 -48.28 58.99
CA LYS A 572 -89.39 -48.72 60.20
C LYS A 572 -90.36 -49.15 61.28
#